data_AF-A0A536Z2R8-F1
#
_entry.id   AF-A0A536Z2R8-F1
#
_cell.length_a   1.000
_cell.length_b   1.000
_cell.length_c   1.000
_cell.angle_alpha   90.00
_cell.angle_beta   90.00
_cell.angle_gamma   90.00
#
_symmetry.space_group_name_H-M   'P 1'
#
loop_
_entity.id
_entity.type
_entity.pdbx_description
1 polymer ?
#
loop_
_entity_poly.entity_id
_entity_poly.type
_entity_poly.pdbx_seq_one_letter_code
_entity_poly.pdbx_strand_id
1 'polypeptide(L)'
;LLFEAMWDHRFLFRDLDDILSRNRKLASRFALIMRRGARTVIELCRSLVATGAMDASQHEIAALADNVAIVATYWISYQKISAGERAAETVSLDRAAYQVLSLIAPFLRGDARALLDRLSRDYL
;
A
#
# COMPACT_ATOMS: atom_id res chain seq x y z
N LEU A 1 1.82 -7.11 -9.33
CA LEU A 1 3.17 -6.53 -9.50
C LEU A 1 3.84 -6.12 -8.17
N LEU A 2 3.40 -5.08 -7.43
CA LEU A 2 4.02 -4.74 -6.13
C LEU A 2 3.69 -5.80 -5.07
N PHE A 3 2.41 -6.07 -4.86
CA PHE A 3 1.94 -7.03 -3.87
C PHE A 3 2.42 -8.47 -4.13
N GLU A 4 2.52 -8.89 -5.40
CA GLU A 4 3.13 -10.18 -5.78
C GLU A 4 4.61 -10.25 -5.41
N ALA A 5 5.40 -9.21 -5.72
CA ALA A 5 6.80 -9.16 -5.30
C ALA A 5 6.94 -9.19 -3.76
N MET A 6 6.02 -8.55 -3.04
CA MET A 6 5.98 -8.61 -1.58
C MET A 6 5.67 -10.01 -1.06
N TRP A 7 4.83 -10.77 -1.77
CA TRP A 7 4.50 -12.15 -1.45
C TRP A 7 5.64 -13.13 -1.74
N ASP A 8 6.28 -13.00 -2.90
CA ASP A 8 7.43 -13.82 -3.29
C ASP A 8 8.60 -13.62 -2.32
N HIS A 9 8.74 -12.40 -1.80
CA HIS A 9 9.74 -12.05 -0.80
C HIS A 9 9.16 -11.91 0.62
N ARG A 10 8.05 -12.57 0.94
CA ARG A 10 7.35 -12.45 2.25
C ARG A 10 8.21 -12.75 3.46
N PHE A 11 9.26 -13.55 3.31
CA PHE A 11 10.24 -13.82 4.36
C PHE A 11 10.94 -12.53 4.83
N LEU A 12 11.23 -11.61 3.90
CA LEU A 12 11.86 -10.33 4.19
C LEU A 12 10.91 -9.43 4.99
N PHE A 13 9.63 -9.41 4.63
CA PHE A 13 8.61 -8.56 5.26
C PHE A 13 8.19 -9.06 6.65
N ARG A 14 8.33 -10.36 6.93
CA ARG A 14 7.98 -10.94 8.23
C ARG A 14 8.91 -10.50 9.36
N ASP A 15 10.21 -10.45 9.07
CA ASP A 15 11.27 -10.17 10.04
C ASP A 15 12.02 -8.87 9.66
N LEU A 16 11.34 -7.98 8.92
CA LEU A 16 11.94 -6.81 8.29
C LEU A 16 12.71 -5.95 9.29
N ASP A 17 12.10 -5.65 10.44
CA ASP A 17 12.72 -4.77 11.44
C ASP A 17 14.02 -5.39 12.01
N ASP A 18 14.04 -6.69 12.30
CA ASP A 18 15.24 -7.38 12.79
C ASP A 18 16.33 -7.43 11.70
N ILE A 19 15.96 -7.76 10.46
CA ILE A 19 16.88 -7.80 9.31
C ILE A 19 17.50 -6.42 9.05
N LEU A 20 16.68 -5.36 9.04
CA LEU A 20 17.14 -4.01 8.77
C LEU A 20 17.99 -3.45 9.91
N SER A 21 17.70 -3.82 11.17
CA SER A 21 18.51 -3.40 12.33
C SER A 21 19.94 -3.95 12.28
N ARG A 22 20.12 -5.13 11.70
CA ARG A 22 21.42 -5.83 11.62
C ARG A 22 22.21 -5.53 10.34
N ASN A 23 21.59 -4.91 9.33
CA ASN A 23 22.24 -4.63 8.05
C ASN A 23 21.95 -3.21 7.54
N ARG A 24 22.83 -2.26 7.91
CA ARG A 24 22.71 -0.84 7.55
C ARG A 24 22.67 -0.59 6.03
N LYS A 25 23.39 -1.37 5.23
CA LYS A 25 23.39 -1.24 3.76
C LYS A 25 22.03 -1.62 3.19
N LEU A 26 21.43 -2.70 3.70
CA LEU A 26 20.10 -3.14 3.31
C LEU A 26 19.04 -2.13 3.76
N ALA A 27 19.11 -1.62 5.00
CA ALA A 27 18.22 -0.57 5.52
C ALA A 27 18.22 0.67 4.63
N SER A 28 19.40 1.15 4.22
CA SER A 28 19.51 2.31 3.32
C SER A 28 18.86 2.06 1.95
N ARG A 29 19.06 0.87 1.37
CA ARG A 29 18.46 0.48 0.09
C ARG A 29 16.94 0.34 0.19
N PHE A 30 16.46 -0.30 1.26
CA PHE A 30 15.04 -0.46 1.49
C PHE A 30 14.34 0.90 1.67
N ALA A 31 14.95 1.80 2.44
CA ALA A 31 14.45 3.16 2.60
C ALA A 31 14.39 3.93 1.26
N LEU A 32 15.32 3.68 0.33
CA LEU A 32 15.27 4.27 -1.01
C LEU A 32 14.09 3.72 -1.83
N ILE A 33 13.83 2.41 -1.75
CA ILE A 33 12.68 1.77 -2.41
C ILE A 33 11.38 2.37 -1.87
N MET A 34 11.25 2.49 -0.54
CA MET A 34 10.07 3.10 0.09
C MET A 34 9.85 4.54 -0.35
N ARG A 35 10.89 5.37 -0.35
CA ARG A 35 10.79 6.76 -0.83
C ARG A 35 10.41 6.87 -2.29
N ARG A 36 10.87 5.94 -3.15
CA ARG A 36 10.47 5.89 -4.56
C ARG A 36 9.00 5.53 -4.70
N GLY A 37 8.54 4.50 -3.97
CA GLY A 37 7.12 4.10 -3.96
C GLY A 37 6.21 5.24 -3.51
N ALA A 38 6.53 5.90 -2.40
CA ALA A 38 5.79 7.06 -1.92
C ALA A 38 5.74 8.18 -2.96
N ARG A 39 6.86 8.49 -3.62
CA ARG A 39 6.90 9.49 -4.70
C ARG A 39 5.99 9.12 -5.87
N THR A 40 5.96 7.86 -6.28
CA THR A 40 5.05 7.39 -7.34
C THR A 40 3.59 7.58 -6.94
N VAL A 41 3.21 7.28 -5.69
CA VAL A 41 1.85 7.54 -5.20
C VAL A 41 1.52 9.03 -5.23
N ILE A 42 2.44 9.89 -4.80
CA ILE A 42 2.27 11.36 -4.86
C ILE A 42 2.03 11.82 -6.31
N GLU A 43 2.83 11.35 -7.26
CA GLU A 43 2.72 11.71 -8.68
C GLU A 43 1.38 11.26 -9.28
N LEU A 44 0.94 10.04 -8.94
CA LEU A 44 -0.37 9.52 -9.35
C LEU A 44 -1.52 10.37 -8.79
N CYS A 45 -1.52 10.66 -7.49
CA CYS A 45 -2.55 11.49 -6.86
C CYS A 45 -2.57 12.91 -7.46
N ARG A 46 -1.40 13.52 -7.71
CA ARG A 46 -1.32 14.83 -8.36
C ARG A 46 -1.89 14.82 -9.77
N SER A 47 -1.67 13.75 -10.54
CA SER A 47 -2.27 13.60 -11.86
C SER A 47 -3.80 13.47 -11.79
N LEU A 48 -4.33 12.75 -10.80
CA LEU A 48 -5.77 12.65 -10.57
C LEU A 48 -6.39 14.00 -10.16
N VAL A 49 -5.68 14.80 -9.35
CA VAL A 49 -6.12 16.16 -9.00
C VAL A 49 -6.11 17.05 -10.25
N ALA A 50 -5.05 17.00 -11.05
CA ALA A 50 -4.93 17.82 -12.27
C ALA A 50 -6.01 17.53 -13.32
N THR A 51 -6.57 16.32 -13.32
CA THR A 51 -7.66 15.89 -14.22
C THR A 51 -9.06 16.11 -13.61
N GLY A 52 -9.15 16.61 -12.38
CA GLY A 52 -10.42 16.77 -11.65
C GLY A 52 -11.03 15.46 -11.12
N ALA A 53 -10.31 14.34 -11.26
CA ALA A 53 -10.74 13.02 -10.79
C ALA A 53 -10.54 12.81 -9.29
N MET A 54 -9.78 13.69 -8.64
CA MET A 54 -9.52 13.69 -7.19
C MET A 54 -9.57 15.12 -6.64
N ASP A 55 -10.08 15.26 -5.42
CA ASP A 55 -10.05 16.49 -4.63
C ASP A 55 -9.31 16.21 -3.33
N ALA A 56 -8.04 16.61 -3.29
CA ALA A 56 -7.13 16.44 -2.16
C ALA A 56 -6.07 17.54 -2.15
N SER A 57 -5.75 18.07 -0.97
CA SER A 57 -4.65 19.00 -0.75
C SER A 57 -3.29 18.30 -0.86
N GLN A 58 -2.21 19.07 -1.03
CA GLN A 58 -0.85 18.52 -1.04
C GLN A 58 -0.49 17.78 0.26
N HIS A 59 -1.02 18.24 1.40
CA HIS A 59 -0.80 17.60 2.69
C HIS A 59 -1.50 16.24 2.76
N GLU A 60 -2.74 16.16 2.29
CA GLU A 60 -3.49 14.89 2.21
C GLU A 60 -2.83 13.91 1.24
N ILE A 61 -2.33 14.39 0.09
CA ILE A 61 -1.58 13.55 -0.86
C ILE A 61 -0.31 12.97 -0.23
N ALA A 62 0.44 13.77 0.54
CA ALA A 62 1.63 13.28 1.24
C ALA A 62 1.26 12.22 2.29
N ALA A 63 0.22 12.47 3.10
CA ALA A 63 -0.27 11.52 4.08
C ALA A 63 -0.77 10.21 3.45
N LEU A 64 -1.46 10.29 2.30
CA LEU A 64 -1.90 9.12 1.53
C LEU A 64 -0.70 8.27 1.08
N ALA A 65 0.35 8.91 0.56
CA ALA A 65 1.54 8.19 0.12
C ALA A 65 2.23 7.44 1.26
N ASP A 66 2.34 8.06 2.44
CA ASP A 66 2.90 7.42 3.63
C ASP A 66 2.01 6.27 4.12
N ASN A 67 0.69 6.46 4.15
CA ASN A 67 -0.26 5.42 4.56
C ASN A 67 -0.23 4.21 3.61
N VAL A 68 -0.16 4.44 2.30
CA VAL A 68 -0.01 3.36 1.31
C VAL A 68 1.30 2.60 1.51
N ALA A 69 2.40 3.32 1.78
CA ALA A 69 3.69 2.72 2.10
C ALA A 69 3.64 1.85 3.37
N ILE A 70 2.96 2.31 4.43
CA ILE A 70 2.76 1.57 5.67
C ILE A 70 1.93 0.30 5.42
N VAL A 71 0.77 0.45 4.79
CA VAL A 71 -0.14 -0.67 4.49
C VAL A 71 0.60 -1.71 3.67
N ALA A 72 1.26 -1.32 2.58
CA ALA A 72 2.06 -2.24 1.78
C ALA A 72 3.07 -2.97 2.68
N THR A 73 3.96 -2.23 3.35
CA THR A 73 5.08 -2.80 4.13
C THR A 73 4.65 -3.79 5.21
N TYR A 74 3.57 -3.48 5.95
CA TYR A 74 3.19 -4.23 7.15
C TYR A 74 1.92 -5.09 6.99
N TRP A 75 1.36 -5.19 5.78
CA TRP A 75 0.13 -5.97 5.52
C TRP A 75 0.24 -7.42 5.98
N ILE A 76 1.37 -8.08 5.70
CA ILE A 76 1.60 -9.49 6.05
C ILE A 76 1.64 -9.66 7.58
N SER A 77 2.31 -8.75 8.28
CA SER A 77 2.38 -8.75 9.74
C SER A 77 1.01 -8.50 10.36
N TYR A 78 0.25 -7.53 9.83
CA TYR A 78 -1.12 -7.24 10.26
C TYR A 78 -2.05 -8.45 10.08
N GLN A 79 -2.05 -9.11 8.91
CA GLN A 79 -2.86 -10.30 8.67
C GLN A 79 -2.52 -11.44 9.64
N LYS A 80 -1.24 -11.71 9.85
CA LYS A 80 -0.80 -12.77 10.76
C LYS A 80 -1.30 -12.53 12.19
N ILE A 81 -1.22 -11.30 12.67
CA ILE A 81 -1.65 -10.93 14.02
C ILE A 81 -3.18 -10.95 14.13
N SER A 82 -3.88 -10.37 13.17
CA SER A 82 -5.34 -10.21 13.20
C SER A 82 -6.10 -11.53 13.01
N ALA A 83 -5.54 -12.49 12.28
CA ALA A 83 -6.26 -13.71 11.90
C ALA A 83 -5.91 -14.96 12.76
N GLY A 84 -4.93 -14.85 13.67
CA GLY A 84 -4.55 -15.94 14.59
C GLY A 84 -3.95 -17.17 13.89
N GLU A 85 -3.88 -18.31 14.59
CA GLU A 85 -3.27 -19.58 14.09
C GLU A 85 -3.94 -20.14 12.82
N ARG A 86 -5.17 -19.72 12.50
CA ARG A 86 -5.99 -20.28 11.40
C ARG A 86 -5.67 -19.74 10.00
N ALA A 87 -4.82 -18.71 9.87
CA ALA A 87 -4.74 -17.92 8.64
C ALA A 87 -3.39 -17.95 7.91
N ALA A 88 -2.49 -18.86 8.30
CA ALA A 88 -1.13 -18.88 7.77
C ALA A 88 -1.04 -19.24 6.27
N GLU A 89 -2.10 -19.76 5.65
CA GLU A 89 -1.98 -20.41 4.34
C GLU A 89 -2.31 -19.52 3.14
N THR A 90 -3.10 -18.46 3.29
CA THR A 90 -3.46 -17.58 2.16
C THR A 90 -3.45 -16.10 2.56
N VAL A 91 -2.31 -15.43 2.37
CA VAL A 91 -2.29 -13.96 2.36
C VAL A 91 -3.04 -13.50 1.12
N SER A 92 -4.19 -12.88 1.33
CA SER A 92 -4.92 -12.24 0.24
C SER A 92 -4.22 -10.93 -0.11
N LEU A 93 -3.59 -10.91 -1.29
CA LEU A 93 -3.06 -9.69 -1.90
C LEU A 93 -4.21 -8.74 -2.30
N ASP A 94 -5.35 -9.32 -2.65
CA ASP A 94 -6.60 -8.63 -2.98
C ASP A 94 -7.08 -7.73 -1.84
N ARG A 95 -7.01 -8.22 -0.60
CA ARG A 95 -7.33 -7.42 0.59
C ARG A 95 -6.34 -6.30 0.83
N ALA A 96 -5.06 -6.48 0.50
CA ALA A 96 -4.05 -5.41 0.60
C ALA A 96 -4.39 -4.26 -0.36
N ALA A 97 -4.71 -4.63 -1.60
CA ALA A 97 -5.15 -3.69 -2.62
C ALA A 97 -6.42 -2.97 -2.18
N TYR A 98 -7.42 -3.70 -1.67
CA TYR A 98 -8.65 -3.12 -1.15
C TYR A 98 -8.41 -2.09 -0.04
N GLN A 99 -7.50 -2.34 0.91
CA GLN A 99 -7.17 -1.37 1.96
C GLN A 99 -6.54 -0.10 1.39
N VAL A 100 -5.61 -0.24 0.43
CA VAL A 100 -5.00 0.91 -0.26
C VAL A 100 -6.07 1.71 -1.03
N LEU A 101 -6.97 1.02 -1.74
CA LEU A 101 -8.07 1.66 -2.46
C LEU A 101 -9.02 2.39 -1.50
N SER A 102 -9.31 1.81 -0.33
CA SER A 102 -10.16 2.41 0.70
C SER A 102 -9.58 3.71 1.28
N LEU A 103 -8.24 3.83 1.35
CA LEU A 103 -7.58 5.07 1.75
C LEU A 103 -7.76 6.19 0.70
N ILE A 104 -7.73 5.82 -0.59
CA ILE A 104 -7.79 6.77 -1.70
C ILE A 104 -9.24 7.17 -2.02
N ALA A 105 -10.19 6.25 -1.82
CA ALA A 105 -11.59 6.39 -2.21
C ALA A 105 -12.25 7.71 -1.78
N PRO A 106 -12.08 8.23 -0.55
CA PRO A 106 -12.76 9.45 -0.09
C PRO A 106 -12.39 10.70 -0.89
N PHE A 107 -11.23 10.69 -1.53
CA PHE A 107 -10.71 11.83 -2.30
C PHE A 107 -11.14 11.78 -3.77
N LEU A 108 -11.58 10.64 -4.28
CA LEU A 108 -11.98 10.49 -5.69
C LEU A 108 -13.33 11.13 -5.97
N ARG A 109 -13.49 11.62 -7.20
CA ARG A 109 -14.70 12.28 -7.70
C ARG A 109 -15.15 11.66 -9.02
N GLY A 110 -16.44 11.83 -9.34
CA GLY A 110 -17.03 11.42 -10.62
C GLY A 110 -16.78 9.96 -10.98
N ASP A 111 -16.39 9.72 -12.23
CA ASP A 111 -16.19 8.39 -12.80
C ASP A 111 -15.07 7.60 -12.10
N ALA A 112 -14.04 8.27 -11.57
CA ALA A 112 -12.97 7.60 -10.85
C ALA A 112 -13.47 6.95 -9.56
N ARG A 113 -14.42 7.60 -8.85
CA ARG A 113 -15.07 7.01 -7.68
C ARG A 113 -15.94 5.82 -8.06
N ALA A 114 -16.74 5.96 -9.12
CA ALA A 114 -17.62 4.89 -9.59
C ALA A 114 -16.84 3.65 -10.08
N LEU A 115 -15.71 3.85 -10.75
CA LEU A 115 -14.80 2.78 -11.16
C LEU A 115 -14.22 2.06 -9.93
N LEU A 116 -13.79 2.82 -8.92
CA LEU A 116 -13.25 2.25 -7.69
C LEU A 116 -14.30 1.43 -6.93
N ASP A 117 -15.54 1.91 -6.86
CA ASP A 117 -16.64 1.19 -6.20
C ASP A 117 -17.01 -0.11 -6.97
N ARG A 118 -16.79 -0.16 -8.30
CA ARG A 118 -16.88 -1.41 -9.07
C ARG A 118 -15.74 -2.36 -8.73
N LEU A 119 -14.50 -1.90 -8.83
CA LEU A 119 -13.31 -2.72 -8.58
C LEU A 119 -13.29 -3.27 -7.15
N SER A 120 -13.68 -2.46 -6.17
CA SER A 120 -13.75 -2.84 -4.75
C SER A 120 -14.68 -4.03 -4.49
N ARG A 121 -15.71 -4.24 -5.33
CA ARG A 121 -16.59 -5.42 -5.22
C ARG A 121 -15.94 -6.70 -5.70
N ASP A 122 -14.93 -6.61 -6.55
CA ASP A 122 -14.20 -7.78 -7.07
C ASP A 122 -13.10 -8.25 -6.08
N TYR A 123 -12.74 -7.40 -5.11
CA TYR A 123 -11.73 -7.69 -4.07
C TYR A 123 -12.31 -8.31 -2.78
N LEU A 124 -13.64 -8.42 -2.67
CA LEU A 124 -14.38 -9.00 -1.52
C LEU A 124 -15.03 -10.33 -1.89
#